data_AF-A0A5C4L781-F1
#
_entry.id   AF-A0A5C4L781-F1
#
_cell.length_a   1.000
_cell.length_b   1.000
_cell.length_c   1.000
_cell.angle_alpha   90.00
_cell.angle_beta   90.00
_cell.angle_gamma   90.00
#
_symmetry.space_group_name_H-M   'P 1'
#
loop_
_entity.id
_entity.type
_entity.pdbx_description
1 polymer ?
#
loop_
_entity_poly.entity_id
_entity_poly.type
_entity_poly.pdbx_seq_one_letter_code
_entity_poly.pdbx_strand_id
1 'polypeptide(L)'
;MLFQAPVFETIFRTPVEHRLVIRGSRSRGAPMDGVRWFHDEFDAAGVLVARYETYDEIDASGAARCGWRRYDAAGRLVARHEVPMRWSALVALQQSRRGAEIVLQRLGGQLGPTPRSRHGLAA
;
A
#
# COMPACT_ATOMS: atom_id res chain seq x y z
N MET A 1 -7.66 12.38 -16.58
CA MET A 1 -7.31 10.95 -16.66
C MET A 1 -8.10 10.22 -15.59
N LEU A 2 -8.89 9.22 -15.96
CA LEU A 2 -9.54 8.35 -14.98
C LEU A 2 -8.45 7.55 -14.26
N PHE A 3 -8.32 7.71 -12.94
CA PHE A 3 -7.38 6.96 -12.10
C PHE A 3 -7.78 5.48 -12.12
N GLN A 4 -7.31 4.73 -13.12
CA GLN A 4 -7.56 3.30 -13.16
C GLN A 4 -6.68 2.66 -12.10
N ALA A 5 -7.33 2.19 -11.02
CA ALA A 5 -6.66 1.51 -9.93
C ALA A 5 -5.87 0.29 -10.44
N PRO A 6 -4.75 -0.06 -9.80
CA PRO A 6 -4.00 -1.28 -10.12
C PRO A 6 -4.86 -2.53 -9.94
N VAL A 7 -4.45 -3.69 -10.49
CA VAL A 7 -5.13 -4.95 -10.17
C VAL A 7 -4.61 -5.44 -8.81
N PHE A 8 -5.38 -5.20 -7.76
CA PHE A 8 -4.94 -5.38 -6.37
C PHE A 8 -4.57 -6.83 -6.02
N GLU A 9 -5.31 -7.79 -6.54
CA GLU A 9 -5.07 -9.23 -6.36
C GLU A 9 -3.66 -9.61 -6.84
N THR A 10 -3.22 -9.03 -7.95
CA THR A 10 -1.88 -9.29 -8.51
C THR A 10 -0.79 -8.66 -7.65
N ILE A 11 -1.01 -7.47 -7.10
CA ILE A 11 -0.04 -6.77 -6.26
C ILE A 11 0.14 -7.50 -4.94
N PHE A 12 -0.95 -7.93 -4.32
CA PHE A 12 -0.94 -8.59 -3.01
C PHE A 12 -0.56 -10.06 -3.09
N ARG A 13 -0.50 -10.64 -4.30
CA ARG A 13 -0.33 -12.08 -4.54
C ARG A 13 -1.31 -12.91 -3.71
N THR A 14 -2.57 -12.49 -3.71
CA THR A 14 -3.64 -13.16 -2.99
C THR A 14 -3.77 -14.60 -3.50
N PRO A 15 -3.77 -15.63 -2.61
CA PRO A 15 -4.00 -17.02 -3.01
C PRO A 15 -5.32 -17.17 -3.78
N VAL A 16 -5.39 -18.14 -4.70
CA VAL A 16 -6.57 -18.31 -5.56
C VAL A 16 -7.81 -18.75 -4.78
N GLU A 17 -7.62 -19.43 -3.65
CA GLU A 17 -8.67 -19.87 -2.74
C GLU A 17 -9.16 -18.73 -1.83
N HIS A 18 -8.44 -17.61 -1.80
CA HIS A 18 -8.77 -16.46 -0.98
C HIS A 18 -9.60 -15.44 -1.77
N ARG A 19 -10.44 -14.69 -1.06
CA ARG A 19 -11.26 -13.63 -1.63
C ARG A 19 -10.80 -12.27 -1.14
N LEU A 20 -10.43 -11.40 -2.08
CA LEU A 20 -10.16 -9.98 -1.80
C LEU A 20 -11.44 -9.16 -1.99
N VAL A 21 -11.84 -8.39 -0.99
CA VAL A 21 -13.06 -7.58 -1.00
C VAL A 21 -12.71 -6.11 -0.80
N ILE A 22 -13.20 -5.23 -1.67
CA ILE A 22 -13.04 -3.78 -1.53
C ILE A 22 -13.95 -3.28 -0.39
N ARG A 23 -13.35 -2.65 0.61
CA ARG A 23 -14.06 -2.01 1.73
C ARG A 23 -14.48 -0.58 1.44
N GLY A 24 -13.75 0.09 0.57
CA GLY A 24 -14.04 1.45 0.14
C GLY A 24 -12.79 2.17 -0.35
N SER A 25 -12.98 3.44 -0.71
CA SER A 25 -11.91 4.34 -1.08
C SER A 25 -12.06 5.69 -0.39
N ARG A 26 -10.95 6.40 -0.21
CA ARG A 26 -10.92 7.75 0.33
C ARG A 26 -10.07 8.64 -0.56
N SER A 27 -10.70 9.64 -1.17
CA SER A 27 -10.02 10.67 -1.94
C SER A 27 -9.80 11.92 -1.08
N ARG A 28 -8.73 12.66 -1.35
CA ARG A 28 -8.44 13.99 -0.80
C ARG A 28 -8.07 14.94 -1.92
N GLY A 29 -8.56 16.17 -1.83
CA GLY A 29 -8.19 17.27 -2.72
C GLY A 29 -7.09 18.15 -2.11
N ALA A 30 -6.56 19.07 -2.91
CA ALA A 30 -5.43 19.94 -2.57
C ALA A 30 -5.57 20.63 -1.19
N PRO A 31 -4.46 20.86 -0.46
CA PRO A 31 -3.06 20.71 -0.88
C PRO A 31 -2.49 19.28 -0.79
N MET A 32 -3.18 18.36 -0.10
CA MET A 32 -2.82 16.94 -0.06
C MET A 32 -3.71 16.16 -1.02
N ASP A 33 -3.22 15.95 -2.25
CA ASP A 33 -4.00 15.30 -3.31
C ASP A 33 -3.73 13.80 -3.37
N GLY A 34 -4.77 12.98 -3.36
CA GLY A 34 -4.58 11.55 -3.55
C GLY A 34 -5.77 10.69 -3.21
N VAL A 35 -5.60 9.39 -3.44
CA VAL A 35 -6.62 8.38 -3.22
C VAL A 35 -6.03 7.21 -2.46
N ARG A 36 -6.85 6.65 -1.57
CA ARG A 36 -6.57 5.40 -0.86
C ARG A 36 -7.67 4.39 -1.10
N TRP A 37 -7.31 3.13 -1.17
CA TRP A 37 -8.23 2.00 -1.28
C TRP A 37 -8.00 1.04 -0.13
N PHE A 38 -9.09 0.50 0.41
CA PHE A 38 -9.08 -0.41 1.54
C PHE A 38 -9.64 -1.76 1.10
N HIS A 39 -8.97 -2.85 1.49
CA HIS A 39 -9.38 -4.20 1.13
C HIS A 39 -9.31 -5.14 2.34
N ASP A 40 -10.22 -6.10 2.38
CA ASP A 40 -10.20 -7.23 3.31
C ASP A 40 -9.91 -8.50 2.50
N GLU A 41 -9.03 -9.37 2.99
CA GLU A 41 -8.75 -10.70 2.43
C GLU A 41 -9.33 -11.77 3.34
N PHE A 42 -10.14 -12.65 2.77
CA PHE A 42 -10.76 -13.78 3.45
C PHE A 42 -10.20 -15.09 2.90
N ASP A 43 -9.96 -16.07 3.76
CA ASP A 43 -9.62 -17.42 3.33
C ASP A 43 -10.84 -18.18 2.74
N ALA A 44 -10.62 -19.43 2.35
CA ALA A 44 -11.66 -20.29 1.79
C ALA A 44 -12.82 -20.58 2.76
N ALA A 45 -12.59 -20.47 4.08
CA ALA A 45 -13.61 -20.62 5.11
C ALA A 45 -14.38 -19.31 5.38
N GLY A 46 -14.00 -18.20 4.73
CA GLY A 46 -14.59 -16.89 4.95
C GLY A 46 -14.05 -16.18 6.19
N VAL A 47 -12.93 -16.62 6.75
CA VAL A 47 -12.27 -15.98 7.89
C VAL A 47 -11.38 -14.84 7.38
N LEU A 48 -11.47 -13.67 8.03
CA LEU A 48 -10.60 -12.54 7.71
C LEU A 48 -9.15 -12.87 8.08
N VAL A 49 -8.26 -12.88 7.10
CA VAL A 49 -6.83 -13.20 7.30
C VAL A 49 -5.92 -11.98 7.19
N ALA A 50 -6.31 -10.97 6.40
CA ALA A 50 -5.53 -9.75 6.25
C ALA A 50 -6.39 -8.55 5.83
N ARG A 51 -5.85 -7.35 6.05
CA ARG A 51 -6.38 -6.10 5.50
C ARG A 51 -5.31 -5.37 4.71
N TYR A 52 -5.70 -4.63 3.69
CA TYR A 52 -4.79 -3.86 2.86
C TYR A 52 -5.22 -2.42 2.74
N GLU A 53 -4.22 -1.54 2.69
CA GLU A 53 -4.36 -0.13 2.29
C GLU A 53 -3.44 0.10 1.09
N THR A 54 -4.00 0.45 -0.07
CA THR A 54 -3.24 0.95 -1.22
C THR A 54 -3.40 2.47 -1.28
N TYR A 55 -2.35 3.18 -1.65
CA TYR A 55 -2.39 4.64 -1.75
C TYR A 55 -1.62 5.14 -2.97
N ASP A 56 -2.10 6.24 -3.53
CA ASP A 56 -1.43 7.08 -4.51
C ASP A 56 -1.70 8.54 -4.12
N GLU A 57 -0.70 9.20 -3.53
CA GLU A 57 -0.89 10.52 -2.91
C GLU A 57 0.33 11.43 -3.05
N ILE A 58 0.06 12.73 -2.95
CA ILE A 58 1.01 13.79 -2.67
C ILE A 58 0.81 14.21 -1.22
N ASP A 59 1.89 14.22 -0.43
CA ASP A 59 1.83 14.61 0.97
C ASP A 59 1.88 16.13 1.17
N ALA A 60 1.85 16.56 2.44
CA ALA A 60 1.90 17.97 2.82
C ALA A 60 3.15 18.71 2.34
N SER A 61 4.25 18.00 2.10
CA SER A 61 5.52 18.54 1.62
C SER A 61 5.59 18.60 0.09
N GLY A 62 4.56 18.12 -0.61
CA GLY A 62 4.56 17.97 -2.06
C GLY A 62 5.23 16.69 -2.55
N ALA A 63 5.65 15.79 -1.65
CA ALA A 63 6.27 14.54 -2.03
C ALA A 63 5.23 13.54 -2.54
N ALA A 64 5.46 13.02 -3.74
CA ALA A 64 4.62 11.99 -4.35
C ALA A 64 5.01 10.59 -3.88
N ARG A 65 4.01 9.77 -3.57
CA ARG A 65 4.21 8.36 -3.23
C ARG A 65 3.04 7.50 -3.66
N CYS A 66 3.35 6.25 -4.02
CA CYS A 66 2.36 5.20 -4.15
C CYS A 66 2.88 3.91 -3.51
N GLY A 67 1.95 3.04 -3.11
CA GLY A 67 2.32 1.81 -2.43
C GLY A 67 1.17 1.14 -1.73
N TRP A 68 1.49 0.18 -0.88
CA TRP A 68 0.52 -0.54 -0.08
C TRP A 68 1.05 -0.91 1.31
N ARG A 69 0.12 -1.21 2.20
CA ARG A 69 0.34 -1.76 3.54
C ARG A 69 -0.55 -2.98 3.73
N ARG A 70 0.01 -4.05 4.30
CA ARG A 70 -0.72 -5.25 4.71
C ARG A 70 -0.76 -5.28 6.23
N TYR A 71 -1.95 -5.50 6.76
CA TYR A 71 -2.22 -5.69 8.17
C TYR A 71 -2.73 -7.12 8.39
N ASP A 72 -2.46 -7.70 9.54
CA ASP A 72 -3.10 -8.95 9.95
C ASP A 72 -4.57 -8.73 10.36
N ALA A 73 -5.25 -9.83 10.70
CA ALA A 73 -6.64 -9.80 11.15
C ALA A 73 -6.86 -8.92 12.41
N ALA A 74 -5.84 -8.76 13.25
CA ALA A 74 -5.87 -7.90 14.44
C ALA A 74 -5.58 -6.42 14.11
N GLY A 75 -5.25 -6.09 12.85
CA GLY A 75 -4.93 -4.74 12.41
C GLY A 75 -3.47 -4.35 12.63
N ARG A 76 -2.57 -5.29 12.96
CA ARG A 76 -1.14 -5.02 13.10
C ARG A 76 -0.49 -5.00 11.73
N LEU A 77 0.35 -4.00 11.46
CA LEU A 77 1.10 -3.89 10.20
C LEU A 77 2.11 -5.03 10.08
N VAL A 78 1.99 -5.85 9.05
CA VAL A 78 2.88 -7.00 8.81
C VAL A 78 3.82 -6.80 7.63
N ALA A 79 3.42 -6.01 6.63
CA ALA A 79 4.25 -5.69 5.47
C ALA A 79 3.85 -4.36 4.84
N ARG A 80 4.76 -3.74 4.11
CA ARG A 80 4.48 -2.57 3.28
C ARG A 80 5.46 -2.48 2.13
N HIS A 81 5.05 -1.82 1.07
CA HIS A 81 5.94 -1.45 -0.01
C HIS A 81 5.56 -0.04 -0.49
N GLU A 82 6.55 0.81 -0.73
CA GLU A 82 6.38 2.20 -1.13
C GLU A 82 7.37 2.55 -2.23
N VAL A 83 6.91 3.33 -3.20
CA VAL A 83 7.71 3.89 -4.29
C VAL A 83 7.58 5.42 -4.23
N PRO A 84 8.69 6.18 -4.31
CA PRO A 84 8.68 7.64 -4.15
C PRO A 84 8.24 8.36 -5.45
N MET A 85 7.11 7.94 -6.01
CA MET A 85 6.45 8.60 -7.15
C MET A 85 4.96 8.23 -7.20
N ARG A 86 4.18 9.01 -7.95
CA ARG A 86 2.78 8.69 -8.28
C ARG A 86 2.68 7.37 -9.05
N TRP A 87 1.54 6.70 -8.93
CA TRP A 87 1.23 5.51 -9.75
C TRP A 87 1.39 5.77 -11.25
N SER A 88 0.87 6.90 -11.74
CA SER A 88 0.99 7.30 -13.15
C SER A 88 2.43 7.46 -13.62
N ALA A 89 3.30 8.04 -12.78
CA ALA A 89 4.73 8.19 -13.06
C ALA A 89 5.44 6.83 -13.08
N LEU A 90 5.07 5.91 -12.17
CA LEU A 90 5.61 4.55 -12.16
C LEU A 90 5.22 3.77 -13.42
N VAL A 91 3.97 3.89 -13.87
CA VAL A 91 3.49 3.27 -15.13
C VAL A 91 4.26 3.81 -16.33
N ALA A 92 4.49 5.12 -16.39
CA ALA A 92 5.27 5.74 -17.46
C ALA A 92 6.73 5.25 -17.46
N LEU A 93 7.36 5.17 -16.29
CA LEU A 93 8.75 4.69 -16.15
C LEU A 93 8.90 3.23 -16.61
N GLN A 94 7.96 2.37 -16.22
CA GLN A 94 7.98 0.94 -16.58
C GLN A 94 7.41 0.67 -17.98
N GLN A 95 6.98 1.73 -18.69
CA GLN A 95 6.38 1.69 -20.03
C GLN A 95 5.19 0.71 -20.14
N SER A 96 4.63 0.30 -19.00
CA SER A 96 3.57 -0.70 -18.92
C SER A 96 2.96 -0.72 -17.51
N ARG A 97 1.64 -0.96 -17.46
CA ARG A 97 0.94 -1.20 -16.20
C ARG A 97 1.47 -2.45 -15.48
N ARG A 98 1.67 -3.54 -16.23
CA ARG A 98 2.16 -4.81 -15.68
C ARG A 98 3.54 -4.66 -15.05
N GLY A 99 4.44 -3.89 -15.68
CA GLY A 99 5.76 -3.60 -15.10
C GLY A 99 5.65 -2.82 -13.79
N ALA A 100 4.76 -1.84 -13.70
CA ALA A 100 4.48 -1.12 -12.46
C ALA A 100 3.89 -2.00 -11.37
N GLU A 101 2.98 -2.93 -11.71
CA GLU A 101 2.43 -3.92 -10.77
C GLU A 101 3.53 -4.84 -10.23
N ILE A 102 4.47 -5.30 -11.07
CA ILE A 102 5.62 -6.13 -10.66
C ILE A 102 6.53 -5.39 -9.67
N VAL A 103 6.75 -4.08 -9.86
CA VAL A 103 7.48 -3.26 -8.88
C VAL A 103 6.74 -3.28 -7.55
N LEU A 104 5.42 -3.06 -7.56
CA LEU A 104 4.60 -3.07 -6.35
C LEU A 104 4.46 -4.45 -5.70
N GLN A 105 4.66 -5.56 -6.42
CA GLN A 105 4.63 -6.91 -5.87
C GLN A 105 5.81 -7.25 -4.95
N ARG A 106 6.83 -6.39 -4.84
CA ARG A 106 7.97 -6.62 -3.96
C ARG A 106 7.51 -6.56 -2.51
N LEU A 107 7.72 -7.65 -1.77
CA LEU A 107 7.59 -7.64 -0.32
C LEU A 107 8.67 -6.70 0.23
N GLY A 108 8.26 -5.51 0.69
CA GLY A 108 9.16 -4.67 1.47
C GLY A 108 9.46 -5.37 2.79
N GLY A 109 10.73 -5.64 3.02
CA GLY A 109 11.24 -6.26 4.24
C GLY A 109 10.86 -5.49 5.49
N GLN A 110 10.80 -6.23 6.59
CA GLN A 110 10.38 -5.84 7.94
C GLN A 110 10.77 -4.42 8.34
N LEU A 111 9.83 -3.73 8.99
CA LEU A 111 10.15 -2.73 10.01
C LEU A 111 11.11 -3.36 11.02
N GLY A 112 12.42 -3.13 10.84
CA GLY A 112 13.34 -3.13 11.97
C GLY A 112 12.83 -2.10 12.99
N PRO A 113 12.99 -2.35 14.30
CA PRO A 113 12.54 -1.41 15.32
C PRO A 113 13.20 -0.06 15.07
N THR A 114 12.40 1.01 15.08
CA THR A 114 12.90 2.37 15.19
C THR A 114 13.92 2.43 16.32
N PRO A 115 15.12 3.02 16.14
CA PRO A 115 15.97 3.30 17.27
C PRO A 115 15.20 4.27 18.15
N ARG A 116 14.73 3.78 19.30
CA ARG A 116 14.36 4.64 20.41
C ARG A 116 15.59 5.47 20.71
N SER A 117 15.55 6.76 20.38
CA SER A 117 16.45 7.75 20.94
C SER A 117 16.33 7.64 22.46
N ARG A 118 17.25 6.90 23.08
CA ARG A 118 17.41 6.89 24.53
C ARG A 118 17.77 8.32 24.91
N HIS A 119 16.93 8.88 25.77
CA HIS A 119 17.32 9.97 26.65
C HIS A 119 18.63 9.58 27.34
N GLY A 120 19.69 10.33 27.08
CA GLY A 120 20.88 10.39 27.91
C GLY A 120 20.77 11.61 28.80
N LEU A 121 20.41 11.39 30.06
CA LEU A 121 20.53 12.35 31.14
C LEU A 121 22.00 12.81 31.31
N ALA A 122 22.12 14.08 31.67
CA ALA A 122 23.01 14.64 32.69
C ALA A 122 24.53 14.36 32.62
N ALA A 123 25.29 15.45 32.49
CA ALA A 123 26.42 15.74 33.36
C ALA A 123 26.32 17.22 33.79
#